data_AF-A0A9N9IB03-F1
#
_entry.id   AF-A0A9N9IB03-F1
#
_cell.length_a   1.000
_cell.length_b   1.000
_cell.length_c   1.000
_cell.angle_alpha   90.00
_cell.angle_beta   90.00
_cell.angle_gamma   90.00
#
_symmetry.space_group_name_H-M   'P 1'
#
loop_
_entity.id
_entity.type
_entity.pdbx_description
1 polymer ?
#
loop_
_entity_poly.entity_id
_entity_poly.type
_entity_poly.pdbx_seq_one_letter_code
_entity_poly.pdbx_strand_id
1 'polypeptide(L)'
;MKFGPDVQITRRCFENILKIYVNIDQQIQGFNVDIPLGMSRTPFQEICDIFKTYCNTKNFFLPSHLDIVTQCINVEILIPLFKYYLPKLFNVEMTFVMPIIEVADNANHNTDIIQKSSTKKKENKLILEEWKQMLYNISISDESRSDVFQDYFREFIAKLPTS
;
A
#
# COMPACT_ATOMS: atom_id res chain seq x y z
N MET A 1 11.62 21.96 -1.74
CA MET A 1 12.71 21.06 -1.34
C MET A 1 12.72 19.84 -2.24
N LYS A 2 13.85 19.54 -2.89
CA LYS A 2 14.02 18.35 -3.73
C LYS A 2 14.42 17.18 -2.84
N PHE A 3 13.50 16.30 -2.50
CA PHE A 3 13.82 15.00 -1.90
C PHE A 3 14.29 14.04 -3.00
N GLY A 4 15.50 14.25 -3.52
CA GLY A 4 16.07 13.42 -4.60
C GLY A 4 16.59 12.06 -4.12
N PRO A 5 17.47 12.01 -3.09
CA PRO A 5 18.02 10.75 -2.56
C PRO A 5 17.10 10.06 -1.54
N ASP A 6 16.45 10.85 -0.68
CA ASP A 6 15.71 10.29 0.47
C ASP A 6 14.46 9.52 0.04
N VAL A 7 13.79 9.93 -1.05
CA VAL A 7 12.60 9.23 -1.56
C VAL A 7 12.92 7.80 -2.00
N GLN A 8 14.11 7.56 -2.59
CA GLN A 8 14.50 6.22 -2.99
C GLN A 8 14.81 5.33 -1.78
N ILE A 9 15.44 5.90 -0.76
CA ILE A 9 15.69 5.19 0.51
C ILE A 9 14.36 4.85 1.18
N THR A 10 13.46 5.84 1.33
CA THR A 10 12.14 5.63 1.93
C THR A 10 11.31 4.59 1.17
N ARG A 11 11.33 4.62 -0.16
CA ARG A 11 10.66 3.62 -1.01
C ARG A 11 11.22 2.21 -0.79
N ARG A 12 12.55 2.07 -0.72
CA ARG A 12 13.20 0.77 -0.45
C ARG A 12 12.91 0.25 0.96
N CYS A 13 12.87 1.13 1.96
CA CYS A 13 12.46 0.77 3.31
C CYS A 13 11.02 0.27 3.32
N PHE A 14 10.10 0.99 2.67
CA PHE A 14 8.71 0.56 2.55
C PHE A 14 8.60 -0.82 1.87
N GLU A 15 9.31 -1.03 0.77
CA GLU A 15 9.31 -2.32 0.06
C GLU A 15 9.78 -3.47 0.98
N ASN A 16 10.84 -3.25 1.75
CA ASN A 16 11.34 -4.24 2.71
C ASN A 16 10.30 -4.51 3.82
N ILE A 17 9.70 -3.47 4.40
CA ILE A 17 8.68 -3.60 5.45
C ILE A 17 7.47 -4.34 4.90
N LEU A 18 7.00 -4.00 3.70
CA LEU A 18 5.89 -4.69 3.06
C LEU A 18 6.20 -6.18 2.87
N LYS A 19 7.38 -6.53 2.32
CA LYS A 19 7.79 -7.94 2.17
C LYS A 19 7.84 -8.70 3.50
N ILE A 20 8.37 -8.06 4.55
CA ILE A 20 8.38 -8.64 5.90
C ILE A 20 6.95 -8.87 6.37
N TYR A 21 6.07 -7.89 6.21
CA TYR A 21 4.70 -7.97 6.71
C TYR A 21 3.87 -9.02 5.95
N VAL A 22 4.06 -9.13 4.63
CA VAL A 22 3.49 -10.21 3.81
C VAL A 22 3.99 -11.58 4.27
N ASN A 23 5.29 -11.71 4.55
CA ASN A 23 5.86 -12.97 5.04
C ASN A 23 5.27 -13.36 6.41
N ILE A 24 5.11 -12.39 7.30
CA ILE A 24 4.46 -12.57 8.61
C ILE A 24 3.02 -13.06 8.43
N ASP A 25 2.25 -12.42 7.54
CA ASP A 25 0.88 -12.84 7.22
C ASP A 25 0.84 -14.30 6.72
N GLN A 26 1.74 -14.69 5.83
CA GLN A 26 1.84 -16.08 5.35
C GLN A 26 2.21 -17.08 6.46
N GLN A 27 3.08 -16.72 7.39
CA GLN A 27 3.41 -17.58 8.53
C GLN A 27 2.21 -17.75 9.47
N ILE A 28 1.52 -16.66 9.78
CA ILE A 28 0.29 -16.68 10.59
C ILE A 28 -0.75 -17.59 9.95
N GLN A 29 -0.96 -17.49 8.64
CA GLN A 29 -1.85 -18.37 7.87
C GLN A 29 -1.44 -19.85 7.96
N GLY A 30 -0.15 -20.15 7.75
CA GLY A 30 0.35 -21.52 7.71
C GLY A 30 0.34 -22.25 9.05
N PHE A 31 0.53 -21.52 10.15
CA PHE A 31 0.55 -22.09 11.50
C PHE A 31 -0.73 -21.85 12.31
N ASN A 32 -1.65 -21.03 11.80
CA ASN A 32 -2.87 -20.60 12.49
C ASN A 32 -2.59 -20.02 13.89
N VAL A 33 -1.63 -19.09 13.96
CA VAL A 33 -1.15 -18.44 15.19
C VAL A 33 -1.36 -16.93 15.12
N ASP A 34 -1.56 -16.26 16.25
CA ASP A 34 -1.75 -14.79 16.27
C ASP A 34 -0.45 -14.00 16.02
N ILE A 35 0.71 -14.62 16.25
CA ILE A 35 2.05 -14.01 16.11
C ILE A 35 2.97 -15.05 15.46
N PRO A 36 3.87 -14.66 14.54
CA PRO A 36 4.84 -15.57 13.94
C PRO A 36 5.64 -16.36 14.98
N LEU A 37 5.91 -17.62 14.68
CA LEU A 37 6.72 -18.48 15.54
C LEU A 37 8.12 -17.86 15.74
N GLY A 38 8.55 -17.75 16.99
CA GLY A 38 9.84 -17.15 17.35
C GLY A 38 9.86 -15.61 17.34
N MET A 39 8.74 -14.96 17.07
CA MET A 39 8.57 -13.51 17.24
C MET A 39 7.79 -13.22 18.51
N SER A 40 8.22 -12.22 19.29
CA SER A 40 7.44 -11.73 20.43
C SER A 40 6.43 -10.67 19.97
N ARG A 41 5.45 -10.36 20.81
CA ARG A 41 4.38 -9.42 20.48
C ARG A 41 4.89 -8.01 20.19
N THR A 42 5.92 -7.56 20.90
CA THR A 42 6.44 -6.19 20.78
C THR A 42 7.07 -5.91 19.41
N PRO A 43 8.05 -6.69 18.91
CA PRO A 43 8.59 -6.51 17.56
C PRO A 43 7.53 -6.64 16.46
N PHE A 44 6.55 -7.53 16.65
CA PHE A 44 5.43 -7.65 15.71
C PHE A 44 4.63 -6.35 15.64
N GLN A 45 4.25 -5.81 16.81
CA GLN A 45 3.53 -4.54 16.90
C GLN A 45 4.33 -3.38 16.30
N GLU A 46 5.63 -3.30 16.55
CA GLU A 46 6.51 -2.28 15.97
C GLU A 46 6.53 -2.32 14.44
N ILE A 47 6.60 -3.51 13.83
CA ILE A 47 6.54 -3.66 12.37
C ILE A 47 5.20 -3.14 11.84
N CYS A 48 4.09 -3.51 12.48
CA CYS A 48 2.76 -3.05 12.13
C CYS A 48 2.65 -1.52 12.20
N ASP A 49 3.17 -0.91 13.26
CA ASP A 49 3.10 0.53 13.50
C ASP A 49 3.98 1.31 12.54
N ILE A 50 5.18 0.79 12.21
CA ILE A 50 6.05 1.36 11.19
C ILE A 50 5.33 1.32 9.84
N PHE A 51 4.76 0.18 9.44
CA PHE A 51 4.02 0.06 8.18
C PHE A 51 2.89 1.08 8.08
N LYS A 52 2.07 1.21 9.15
CA LYS A 52 1.00 2.21 9.24
C LYS A 52 1.54 3.64 9.06
N THR A 53 2.67 3.95 9.70
CA THR A 53 3.32 5.26 9.59
C THR A 53 3.72 5.58 8.15
N TYR A 54 4.27 4.61 7.42
CA TYR A 54 4.54 4.78 5.98
C TYR A 54 3.24 5.02 5.21
N CYS A 55 2.22 4.17 5.38
CA CYS A 55 0.95 4.33 4.68
C CYS A 55 0.26 5.69 4.93
N ASN A 56 0.41 6.24 6.15
CA ASN A 56 -0.12 7.53 6.56
C ASN A 56 0.63 8.72 5.95
N THR A 57 1.96 8.71 6.00
CA THR A 57 2.79 9.86 5.62
C THR A 57 2.87 10.01 4.10
N LYS A 58 3.24 8.93 3.40
CA LYS A 58 3.33 8.86 1.95
C LYS A 58 3.12 7.43 1.52
N ASN A 59 2.14 7.21 0.64
CA ASN A 59 1.91 5.88 0.15
C ASN A 59 2.94 5.52 -0.95
N PHE A 60 3.75 4.49 -0.68
CA PHE A 60 4.84 4.02 -1.56
C PHE A 60 4.51 2.70 -2.27
N PHE A 61 3.22 2.34 -2.36
CA PHE A 61 2.83 1.18 -3.13
C PHE A 61 3.19 1.37 -4.62
N LEU A 62 3.58 0.27 -5.25
CA LEU A 62 3.94 0.18 -6.66
C LEU A 62 3.15 -0.95 -7.30
N PRO A 63 2.91 -0.91 -8.62
CA PRO A 63 2.23 -2.00 -9.33
C PRO A 63 2.87 -3.37 -9.05
N SER A 64 4.21 -3.44 -9.06
CA SER A 64 4.97 -4.68 -8.78
C SER A 64 4.77 -5.25 -7.37
N HIS A 65 4.22 -4.48 -6.43
CA HIS A 65 3.89 -5.02 -5.11
C HIS A 65 2.65 -5.91 -5.13
N LEU A 66 1.81 -5.82 -6.17
CA LEU A 66 0.63 -6.68 -6.26
C LEU A 66 1.01 -8.16 -6.31
N ASP A 67 2.14 -8.52 -6.93
CA ASP A 67 2.62 -9.91 -7.02
C ASP A 67 2.77 -10.58 -5.65
N ILE A 68 3.17 -9.83 -4.62
CA ILE A 68 3.34 -10.36 -3.27
C ILE A 68 2.08 -10.19 -2.41
N VAL A 69 1.23 -9.20 -2.71
CA VAL A 69 0.02 -8.89 -1.92
C VAL A 69 -1.17 -9.78 -2.32
N THR A 70 -1.16 -10.40 -3.50
CA THR A 70 -2.23 -11.30 -3.99
C THR A 70 -2.50 -12.50 -3.07
N GLN A 71 -1.53 -12.91 -2.26
CA GLN A 71 -1.66 -14.01 -1.29
C GLN A 71 -2.02 -13.53 0.12
N CYS A 72 -2.13 -12.22 0.36
CA CYS A 72 -2.37 -11.71 1.70
C CYS A 72 -3.82 -11.89 2.14
N ILE A 73 -4.02 -12.27 3.40
CA ILE A 73 -5.33 -12.19 4.06
C ILE A 73 -5.38 -11.05 5.09
N ASN A 74 -4.21 -10.52 5.49
CA ASN A 74 -4.16 -9.47 6.49
C ASN A 74 -4.75 -8.16 5.94
N VAL A 75 -5.91 -7.79 6.49
CA VAL A 75 -6.64 -6.57 6.13
C VAL A 75 -5.85 -5.30 6.40
N GLU A 76 -4.90 -5.31 7.34
CA GLU A 76 -4.03 -4.16 7.62
C GLU A 76 -3.11 -3.84 6.43
N ILE A 77 -2.81 -4.81 5.56
CA ILE A 77 -2.08 -4.59 4.29
C ILE A 77 -3.05 -4.17 3.18
N LEU A 78 -4.20 -4.83 3.09
CA LEU A 78 -5.16 -4.66 2.00
C LEU A 78 -5.93 -3.33 2.08
N ILE A 79 -6.32 -2.88 3.27
CA ILE A 79 -7.10 -1.65 3.47
C ILE A 79 -6.33 -0.41 2.97
N PRO A 80 -5.06 -0.15 3.38
CA PRO A 80 -4.31 1.00 2.87
C PRO A 80 -4.15 1.02 1.34
N LEU A 81 -4.06 -0.16 0.72
CA LEU A 81 -3.95 -0.29 -0.73
C LEU A 81 -5.30 -0.03 -1.41
N PHE A 82 -6.33 -0.81 -1.08
CA PHE A 82 -7.60 -0.87 -1.83
C PHE A 82 -8.65 0.15 -1.38
N LYS A 83 -8.62 0.61 -0.13
CA LYS A 83 -9.62 1.56 0.40
C LYS A 83 -9.11 2.99 0.52
N TYR A 84 -7.80 3.21 0.36
CA TYR A 84 -7.19 4.53 0.41
C TYR A 84 -6.35 4.86 -0.84
N TYR A 85 -5.26 4.13 -1.10
CA TYR A 85 -4.31 4.50 -2.15
C TYR A 85 -4.86 4.38 -3.56
N LEU A 86 -5.36 3.20 -3.93
CA LEU A 86 -5.90 2.97 -5.26
C LEU A 86 -7.10 3.88 -5.54
N PRO A 87 -8.07 4.05 -4.62
CA PRO A 87 -9.14 5.02 -4.81
C PRO A 87 -8.64 6.45 -5.09
N LYS A 88 -7.67 6.92 -4.30
CA LYS A 88 -7.05 8.23 -4.49
C LYS A 88 -6.32 8.36 -5.83
N LEU A 89 -5.61 7.31 -6.26
CA LEU A 89 -4.89 7.27 -7.53
C LEU A 89 -5.83 7.30 -8.74
N PHE A 90 -6.93 6.55 -8.68
CA PHE A 90 -7.94 6.46 -9.74
C PHE A 90 -9.02 7.54 -9.66
N ASN A 91 -8.93 8.44 -8.67
CA ASN A 91 -9.89 9.49 -8.42
C ASN A 91 -11.33 8.97 -8.24
N VAL A 92 -11.48 7.88 -7.48
CA VAL A 92 -12.75 7.30 -7.04
C VAL A 92 -12.92 7.48 -5.53
N GLU A 93 -14.14 7.31 -5.03
CA GLU A 93 -14.47 7.55 -3.63
C GLU A 93 -13.66 6.68 -2.67
N MET A 94 -13.01 7.32 -1.69
CA MET A 94 -12.31 6.63 -0.60
C MET A 94 -13.33 6.20 0.45
N THR A 95 -13.33 4.92 0.81
CA THR A 95 -14.21 4.37 1.87
C THR A 95 -13.48 4.22 3.20
N PHE A 96 -12.26 4.72 3.30
CA PHE A 96 -11.44 4.64 4.50
C PHE A 96 -10.60 5.90 4.67
N VAL A 97 -10.60 6.42 5.89
CA VAL A 97 -9.66 7.45 6.33
C VAL A 97 -8.56 6.74 7.09
N MET A 98 -7.33 6.87 6.61
CA MET A 98 -6.18 6.36 7.33
C MET A 98 -6.14 6.97 8.74
N PRO A 99 -6.08 6.15 9.81
CA PRO A 99 -5.98 6.68 11.16
C PRO A 99 -4.69 7.49 11.24
N ILE A 100 -4.81 8.81 11.42
CA ILE A 100 -3.66 9.69 11.60
C ILE A 100 -2.97 9.20 12.87
N ILE A 101 -1.81 8.55 12.71
CA ILE A 101 -0.90 8.40 13.83
C ILE A 101 -0.32 9.80 14.00
N GLU A 102 -0.77 10.50 15.04
CA GLU A 102 -0.08 11.68 15.54
C GLU A 102 1.30 11.21 16.01
N VAL A 103 2.24 11.15 15.07
CA VAL A 103 3.65 11.17 15.44
C VAL A 103 3.81 12.53 16.12
N ALA A 104 4.10 12.52 17.42
CA ALA A 104 4.38 13.72 18.19
C ALA A 104 5.70 14.34 17.70
N ASP A 105 5.69 14.86 16.47
CA ASP A 105 6.76 15.62 15.88
C ASP A 105 6.56 17.07 16.28
N ASN A 106 7.40 17.53 17.20
CA ASN A 106 7.66 18.96 17.46
C ASN A 106 8.36 19.61 16.25
N ALA A 107 7.84 19.40 15.04
CA ALA A 107 8.36 19.96 13.80
C ALA A 107 7.17 20.43 12.95
N ASN A 108 6.74 21.66 13.21
CA ASN A 108 5.91 22.44 12.29
C ASN A 108 6.53 22.44 10.89
N HIS A 109 6.05 21.58 10.01
CA HIS A 109 6.30 21.69 8.57
C HIS A 109 5.00 21.74 7.79
N ASN A 110 4.35 22.91 7.88
CA ASN A 110 3.58 23.45 6.78
C ASN A 110 4.44 23.37 5.51
N THR A 111 4.07 22.50 4.57
CA THR A 111 4.62 22.53 3.22
C THR A 111 3.53 22.29 2.19
N ASP A 112 2.66 23.29 2.05
CA ASP A 112 2.04 23.59 0.76
C ASP A 112 3.16 23.94 -0.23
N ILE A 113 3.67 22.94 -0.94
CA ILE A 113 4.57 23.14 -2.07
C ILE A 113 3.75 23.02 -3.35
N ILE A 114 3.26 24.17 -3.79
CA ILE A 114 2.89 24.43 -5.19
C ILE A 114 4.17 24.30 -6.04
N GLN A 115 4.35 23.18 -6.75
CA GLN A 115 5.41 23.05 -7.76
C GLN A 115 4.92 22.39 -9.06
N LYS A 116 4.98 23.20 -10.14
CA LYS A 116 5.06 22.93 -11.59
C LYS A 116 4.21 21.76 -12.14
N SER A 117 3.09 22.14 -12.76
CA SER A 117 1.97 21.27 -13.16
C SER A 117 2.19 20.38 -14.39
N SER A 118 3.16 20.63 -15.27
CA SER A 118 3.26 19.88 -16.54
C SER A 118 4.02 18.55 -16.41
N THR A 119 5.16 18.52 -15.73
CA THR A 119 5.98 17.29 -15.57
C THR A 119 5.33 16.28 -14.62
N LYS A 120 4.74 16.76 -13.51
CA LYS A 120 4.04 15.93 -12.52
C LYS A 120 2.79 15.24 -13.10
N LYS A 121 2.10 15.92 -14.04
CA LYS A 121 0.93 15.36 -14.74
C LYS A 121 1.32 14.22 -15.68
N LYS A 122 2.50 14.30 -16.33
CA LYS A 122 3.01 13.24 -17.20
C LYS A 122 3.46 12.01 -16.40
N GLU A 123 4.15 12.21 -15.28
CA GLU A 123 4.58 11.13 -14.37
C GLU A 123 3.38 10.40 -13.74
N ASN A 124 2.38 11.15 -13.25
CA ASN A 124 1.14 10.56 -12.73
C ASN A 124 0.40 9.75 -13.79
N LYS A 125 0.42 10.18 -15.06
CA LYS A 125 -0.20 9.42 -16.15
C LYS A 125 0.52 8.09 -16.37
N LEU A 126 1.85 8.08 -16.40
CA LEU A 126 2.62 6.85 -16.58
C LEU A 126 2.36 5.86 -15.44
N ILE A 127 2.42 6.32 -14.18
CA ILE A 127 2.12 5.50 -13.01
C ILE A 127 0.70 4.93 -13.09
N LEU A 128 -0.29 5.75 -13.47
CA LEU A 128 -1.67 5.29 -13.60
C LEU A 128 -1.83 4.20 -14.68
N GLU A 129 -1.15 4.33 -15.82
CA GLU A 129 -1.19 3.31 -16.88
C GLU A 129 -0.49 2.01 -16.44
N GLU A 130 0.64 2.08 -15.72
CA GLU A 130 1.28 0.89 -15.14
C GLU A 130 0.34 0.17 -14.15
N TRP A 131 -0.36 0.92 -13.30
CA TRP A 131 -1.36 0.36 -12.39
C TRP A 131 -2.52 -0.28 -13.14
N LYS A 132 -3.06 0.38 -14.17
CA LYS A 132 -4.14 -0.21 -15.00
C LYS A 132 -3.70 -1.53 -15.63
N GLN A 133 -2.50 -1.56 -16.21
CA GLN A 133 -1.96 -2.78 -16.82
C GLN A 133 -1.82 -3.89 -15.78
N MET A 134 -1.30 -3.58 -14.60
CA MET A 134 -1.12 -4.58 -13.56
C MET A 134 -2.45 -5.12 -13.01
N LEU A 135 -3.43 -4.25 -12.78
CA LEU A 135 -4.77 -4.65 -12.35
C LEU A 135 -5.47 -5.49 -13.44
N TYR A 136 -5.29 -5.14 -14.71
CA TYR A 136 -5.80 -5.94 -15.83
C TYR A 136 -5.16 -7.33 -15.85
N ASN A 137 -3.84 -7.43 -15.71
CA ASN A 137 -3.13 -8.71 -15.67
C ASN A 137 -3.66 -9.61 -14.54
N ILE A 138 -3.92 -9.03 -13.37
CA ILE A 138 -4.57 -9.74 -12.26
C ILE A 138 -5.97 -10.18 -12.66
N SER A 139 -6.79 -9.33 -13.29
CA SER A 139 -8.15 -9.71 -13.67
C SER A 139 -8.23 -10.92 -14.63
N ILE A 140 -7.20 -11.14 -15.45
CA ILE A 140 -7.17 -12.23 -16.45
C ILE A 140 -6.31 -13.43 -16.05
N SER A 141 -5.44 -13.29 -15.05
CA SER A 141 -4.55 -14.36 -14.60
C SER A 141 -5.33 -15.38 -13.76
N ASP A 142 -5.02 -16.67 -13.99
CA ASP A 142 -5.58 -17.85 -13.29
C ASP A 142 -4.70 -18.27 -12.10
N GLU A 143 -3.77 -17.42 -11.67
CA GLU A 143 -2.95 -17.69 -10.49
C GLU A 143 -3.82 -17.77 -9.23
N SER A 144 -3.45 -18.69 -8.32
CA SER A 144 -4.12 -18.78 -7.02
C SER A 144 -3.97 -17.47 -6.25
N ARG A 145 -5.01 -17.04 -5.55
CA ARG A 145 -5.02 -15.83 -4.72
C ARG A 145 -5.82 -16.10 -3.48
N SER A 146 -5.58 -15.32 -2.43
CA SER A 146 -6.43 -15.41 -1.26
C SER A 146 -7.84 -14.89 -1.57
N ASP A 147 -8.86 -15.51 -0.98
CA ASP A 147 -10.25 -15.07 -1.14
C ASP A 147 -10.42 -13.63 -0.63
N VAL A 148 -9.76 -13.30 0.49
CA VAL A 148 -9.78 -11.96 1.08
C VAL A 148 -9.22 -10.93 0.10
N PHE A 149 -8.08 -11.20 -0.55
CA PHE A 149 -7.56 -10.30 -1.59
C PHE A 149 -8.55 -10.14 -2.74
N GLN A 150 -9.16 -11.24 -3.20
CA GLN A 150 -10.13 -11.19 -4.28
C GLN A 150 -11.33 -10.32 -3.95
N ASP A 151 -11.84 -10.37 -2.71
CA ASP A 151 -12.95 -9.54 -2.26
C ASP A 151 -12.60 -8.06 -2.35
N TYR A 152 -11.46 -7.64 -1.81
CA TYR A 152 -10.99 -6.26 -1.89
C TYR A 152 -10.73 -5.82 -3.34
N PHE A 153 -10.15 -6.70 -4.15
CA PHE A 153 -9.89 -6.42 -5.57
C PHE A 153 -11.20 -6.23 -6.33
N ARG A 154 -12.17 -7.13 -6.19
CA ARG A 154 -13.48 -7.04 -6.86
C ARG A 154 -14.24 -5.78 -6.42
N GLU A 155 -14.25 -5.49 -5.12
CA GLU A 155 -14.87 -4.27 -4.58
C GLU A 155 -14.27 -3.01 -5.23
N PHE A 156 -12.94 -2.97 -5.37
CA PHE A 156 -12.26 -1.84 -6.00
C PHE A 156 -12.55 -1.73 -7.50
N ILE A 157 -12.44 -2.84 -8.25
CA ILE A 157 -12.71 -2.85 -9.69
C ILE A 157 -14.16 -2.41 -10.00
N ALA A 158 -15.13 -2.81 -9.19
CA ALA A 158 -16.53 -2.41 -9.35
C ALA A 158 -16.75 -0.89 -9.20
N LYS A 159 -15.85 -0.16 -8.52
CA LYS A 159 -15.90 1.30 -8.36
C LYS A 159 -15.21 2.05 -9.49
N LEU A 160 -14.44 1.37 -10.34
CA LEU A 160 -13.77 2.02 -11.45
C LEU A 160 -14.80 2.44 -12.51
N PRO A 161 -14.70 3.65 -13.07
CA PRO A 161 -15.57 4.06 -14.15
C PRO A 161 -15.36 3.16 -15.36
N THR A 162 -16.42 2.52 -15.83
CA THR A 162 -16.44 1.83 -17.13
C THR A 162 -16.21 2.87 -18.22
N SER A 163 -15.07 2.81 -18.89
CA SER A 163 -14.77 3.67 -20.05
C SER A 163 -15.54 3.24 -21.28
#